data_AF-A0A7X1I5R1-F1
#
_entry.id   AF-A0A7X1I5R1-F1
#
_cell.length_a   1.000
_cell.length_b   1.000
_cell.length_c   1.000
_cell.angle_alpha   90.00
_cell.angle_beta   90.00
_cell.angle_gamma   90.00
#
_symmetry.space_group_name_H-M   'P 1'
#
loop_
_entity.id
_entity.type
_entity.pdbx_description
1 polymer ?
#
loop_
_entity_poly.entity_id
_entity_poly.type
_entity_poly.pdbx_seq_one_letter_code
_entity_poly.pdbx_strand_id
1 'polypeptide(L)'
;MPYRRLVDTRLVVNSGRVGMPYGRPGDSRALLHGAQVHLRHTAFDLDDAVRRVVEESGYGDGQAWAEHSGGTTDAGALRAFGPRDGRAVS
;
A
#
# COMPACT_ATOMS: atom_id res chain seq x y z
N MET A 1 0.59 -4.63 -1.27
CA MET A 1 -0.27 -5.82 -1.10
C MET A 1 -1.63 -5.66 -1.82
N PRO A 2 -1.67 -5.43 -3.14
CA PRO A 2 -2.95 -5.51 -3.85
C PRO A 2 -3.42 -6.97 -3.93
N TYR A 3 -4.72 -7.22 -3.79
CA TYR A 3 -5.29 -8.56 -3.95
C TYR A 3 -6.72 -8.53 -4.50
N ARG A 4 -7.13 -9.66 -5.07
CA ARG A 4 -8.53 -9.98 -5.39
C ARG A 4 -8.81 -11.41 -4.93
N ARG A 5 -9.91 -11.62 -4.21
CA ARG A 5 -10.29 -12.93 -3.68
C ARG A 5 -11.79 -13.12 -3.74
N LEU A 6 -12.24 -14.34 -3.99
CA LEU A 6 -13.63 -14.73 -3.83
C LEU A 6 -13.87 -15.20 -2.39
N VAL A 7 -14.88 -14.66 -1.72
CA VAL A 7 -15.30 -15.02 -0.36
C VAL A 7 -16.81 -15.14 -0.36
N ASP A 8 -17.33 -16.37 -0.18
CA ASP A 8 -18.78 -16.65 -0.16
C ASP A 8 -19.54 -15.97 -1.33
N THR A 9 -19.16 -16.33 -2.56
CA THR A 9 -19.68 -15.77 -3.83
C THR A 9 -19.46 -14.26 -4.04
N ARG A 10 -18.78 -13.56 -3.12
CA ARG A 10 -18.48 -12.13 -3.22
C ARG A 10 -17.03 -11.90 -3.61
N LEU A 11 -16.82 -11.01 -4.59
CA LEU A 11 -15.48 -10.56 -4.95
C LEU A 11 -15.01 -9.48 -3.97
N VAL A 12 -13.95 -9.77 -3.23
CA VAL A 12 -13.29 -8.82 -2.33
C VAL A 12 -12.00 -8.35 -3.00
N VAL A 13 -11.86 -7.03 -3.14
CA VAL A 13 -10.72 -6.39 -3.81
C VAL A 13 -10.04 -5.43 -2.85
N ASN A 14 -8.72 -5.50 -2.78
CA ASN A 14 -7.86 -4.47 -2.22
C ASN A 14 -6.97 -3.95 -3.33
N SER A 15 -7.09 -2.67 -3.66
CA SER A 15 -6.33 -2.03 -4.74
C SER A 15 -4.85 -1.86 -4.45
N GLY A 16 -4.42 -2.07 -3.20
CA GLY A 16 -3.11 -1.70 -2.69
C GLY A 16 -3.07 -0.25 -2.21
N ARG A 17 -1.87 0.36 -2.22
CA ARG A 17 -1.66 1.77 -1.89
C ARG A 17 -0.89 2.47 -3.01
N VAL A 18 -1.11 3.76 -3.10
CA VAL A 18 -0.33 4.74 -3.87
C VAL A 18 0.47 5.58 -2.86
N GLY A 19 1.73 5.88 -3.15
CA GLY A 19 2.61 6.74 -2.32
C GLY A 19 3.12 6.13 -1.00
N MET A 20 2.59 4.98 -0.57
CA MET A 20 3.05 4.24 0.61
C MET A 20 3.13 2.73 0.29
N PRO A 21 4.12 2.30 -0.50
CA PRO A 21 4.25 0.89 -0.86
C PRO A 21 4.48 0.00 0.37
N TYR A 22 4.02 -1.24 0.28
CA TYR A 22 4.40 -2.28 1.24
C TYR A 22 5.62 -3.02 0.70
N GLY A 23 6.83 -2.57 1.07
CA GLY A 23 8.11 -3.19 0.76
C GLY A 23 8.57 -3.19 -0.71
N ARG A 24 7.67 -3.17 -1.70
CA ARG A 24 8.00 -3.09 -3.13
C ARG A 24 7.76 -1.67 -3.66
N PRO A 25 8.81 -0.94 -4.08
CA PRO A 25 8.66 0.40 -4.68
C PRO A 25 7.64 0.43 -5.81
N GLY A 26 6.89 1.53 -5.89
CA GLY A 26 5.86 1.73 -6.91
C GLY A 26 4.43 1.71 -6.38
N ASP A 27 3.53 2.21 -7.22
CA ASP A 27 2.12 2.40 -6.90
C ASP A 27 1.28 1.21 -7.32
N SER A 28 0.51 0.66 -6.39
CA SER A 28 -0.48 -0.39 -6.66
C SER A 28 -1.87 0.23 -6.80
N ARG A 29 -2.62 -0.18 -7.82
CA ARG A 29 -4.01 0.25 -8.04
C ARG A 29 -4.85 -0.86 -8.65
N ALA A 30 -6.17 -0.76 -8.54
CA ALA A 30 -7.10 -1.60 -9.28
C ALA A 30 -7.75 -0.78 -10.41
N LEU A 31 -7.74 -1.33 -11.63
CA LEU A 31 -8.58 -0.85 -12.72
C LEU A 31 -9.81 -1.75 -12.81
N LEU A 32 -10.98 -1.13 -12.71
CA LEU A 32 -12.28 -1.79 -12.82
C LEU A 32 -12.87 -1.48 -14.20
N HIS A 33 -13.21 -2.53 -14.95
CA HIS A 33 -13.82 -2.38 -16.26
C HIS A 33 -14.82 -3.52 -16.51
N GLY A 34 -16.10 -3.18 -16.64
CA GLY A 34 -17.17 -4.17 -16.64
C GLY A 34 -17.13 -5.04 -15.37
N ALA A 35 -17.19 -6.36 -15.54
CA ALA A 35 -17.07 -7.33 -14.44
C ALA A 35 -15.62 -7.75 -14.14
N GLN A 36 -14.61 -7.04 -14.66
CA GLN A 36 -13.19 -7.40 -14.52
C GLN A 36 -12.44 -6.47 -13.55
N VAL A 37 -11.50 -7.06 -12.82
CA VAL A 37 -10.57 -6.37 -11.91
C VAL A 37 -9.15 -6.62 -12.37
N HIS A 38 -8.44 -5.57 -12.78
CA HIS A 38 -7.02 -5.62 -13.12
C HIS A 38 -6.19 -4.95 -12.04
N LEU A 39 -5.39 -5.73 -11.32
CA LEU A 39 -4.39 -5.17 -10.42
C LEU A 39 -3.23 -4.64 -11.26
N ARG A 40 -2.93 -3.35 -11.12
CA ARG A 40 -1.89 -2.64 -11.86
C ARG A 40 -0.82 -2.18 -10.88
N HIS A 41 0.40 -2.10 -11.40
CA HIS A 41 1.53 -1.52 -10.70
C HIS A 41 2.30 -0.60 -11.63
N THR A 42 2.75 0.53 -11.11
CA THR A 42 3.68 1.43 -11.78
C THR A 42 4.88 1.64 -10.86
N ALA A 43 6.08 1.28 -11.32
CA ALA A 43 7.29 1.56 -10.57
C ALA A 43 7.54 3.08 -10.55
N PHE A 44 8.01 3.59 -9.42
CA PHE A 44 8.56 4.93 -9.26
C PHE A 44 9.82 4.84 -8.41
N ASP A 45 10.68 5.83 -8.53
CA ASP A 45 11.88 5.95 -7.71
C ASP A 45 11.48 6.42 -6.30
N LEU A 46 11.55 5.51 -5.34
CA LEU A 46 11.11 5.77 -3.97
C LEU A 46 12.02 6.75 -3.25
N ASP A 47 13.34 6.68 -3.50
CA ASP A 47 14.31 7.55 -2.85
C ASP A 47 14.16 8.97 -3.38
N ASP A 48 13.96 9.13 -4.70
CA ASP A 48 13.66 10.42 -5.30
C ASP A 48 12.34 10.99 -4.77
N ALA A 49 11.28 10.18 -4.67
CA ALA A 49 10.00 10.63 -4.15
C ALA A 49 10.10 11.11 -2.69
N VAL A 50 10.81 10.38 -1.82
CA VAL A 50 11.05 10.77 -0.42
C VAL A 50 11.82 12.09 -0.37
N ARG A 51 12.92 12.20 -1.12
CA ARG A 51 13.73 13.41 -1.21
C ARG A 51 12.90 14.63 -1.61
N ARG A 52 12.08 14.49 -2.66
CA ARG A 52 11.21 15.57 -3.14
C ARG A 52 10.16 15.98 -2.12
N VAL A 53 9.57 15.04 -1.38
CA VAL A 53 8.60 15.39 -0.32
C VAL A 53 9.29 16.18 0.80
N VAL A 54 10.49 15.78 1.21
CA VAL A 54 11.28 16.49 2.23
C VAL A 54 11.59 17.92 1.78
N GLU A 55 11.99 18.10 0.52
CA GLU A 55 12.38 19.39 -0.04
C GLU A 55 11.19 20.31 -0.37
N GLU A 56 10.09 19.76 -0.88
CA GLU A 56 9.04 20.53 -1.56
C GLU A 56 7.74 20.66 -0.76
N SER A 57 7.46 19.82 0.26
CA SER A 57 6.11 19.74 0.86
C SER A 57 5.69 20.96 1.67
N GLY A 58 6.62 21.68 2.30
CA GLY A 58 6.33 22.75 3.27
C GLY A 58 5.58 22.31 4.54
N TYR A 59 5.27 21.02 4.69
CA TYR A 59 4.61 20.46 5.86
C TYR A 59 5.64 20.18 6.96
N GLY A 60 5.37 20.62 8.18
CA GLY A 60 6.34 20.53 9.30
C GLY A 60 6.81 19.11 9.60
N ASP A 61 5.93 18.11 9.42
CA ASP A 61 6.26 16.69 9.62
C ASP A 61 6.55 15.95 8.31
N GLY A 62 6.77 16.69 7.21
CA GLY A 62 6.95 16.12 5.86
C GLY A 62 8.10 15.12 5.78
N GLN A 63 9.22 15.41 6.46
CA GLN A 63 10.35 14.49 6.52
C GLN A 63 10.02 13.20 7.27
N ALA A 64 9.49 13.30 8.50
CA ALA A 64 9.13 12.14 9.29
C ALA A 64 8.08 11.27 8.58
N TRP A 65 7.12 11.91 7.90
CA TRP A 65 6.14 11.23 7.09
C TRP A 65 6.76 10.51 5.89
N ALA A 66 7.66 11.15 5.15
CA ALA A 66 8.29 10.57 3.96
C ALA A 66 9.15 9.36 4.30
N GLU A 67 9.98 9.47 5.35
CA GLU A 67 10.81 8.37 5.85
C GLU A 67 9.96 7.18 6.33
N HIS A 68 8.89 7.44 7.10
CA HIS A 68 7.97 6.40 7.54
C HIS A 68 7.28 5.70 6.37
N SER A 69 6.84 6.49 5.38
CA SER A 69 6.13 6.01 4.20
C SER A 69 7.00 5.11 3.32
N GLY A 70 8.28 5.45 3.15
CA GLY A 70 9.24 4.65 2.39
C GLY A 70 9.64 3.33 3.06
N GLY A 71 9.62 3.28 4.40
CA GLY A 71 10.05 2.11 5.18
C GLY A 71 8.96 1.07 5.50
N THR A 72 7.71 1.29 5.06
CA THR A 72 6.60 0.41 5.43
C THR A 72 6.67 -0.95 4.71
N THR A 73 6.46 -2.05 5.45
CA THR A 73 6.48 -3.42 4.91
C THR A 73 5.12 -4.12 5.05
N ASP A 74 4.89 -5.13 4.22
CA ASP A 74 3.70 -5.99 4.32
C ASP A 74 3.68 -6.78 5.63
N ALA A 75 4.82 -7.33 6.05
CA ALA A 75 4.96 -8.00 7.34
C ALA A 75 4.65 -7.04 8.51
N GLY A 76 5.09 -5.79 8.43
CA GLY A 76 4.73 -4.75 9.40
C GLY A 76 3.23 -4.49 9.44
N ALA A 77 2.59 -4.39 8.27
CA ALA A 77 1.16 -4.20 8.15
C ALA A 77 0.37 -5.38 8.75
N LEU A 78 0.77 -6.62 8.43
CA LEU A 78 0.15 -7.81 8.97
C LEU A 78 0.28 -7.89 10.50
N ARG A 79 1.42 -7.50 11.07
CA ARG A 79 1.57 -7.42 12.53
C ARG A 79 0.69 -6.34 13.15
N ALA A 80 0.54 -5.18 12.49
CA ALA A 80 -0.26 -4.07 13.01
C ALA A 80 -1.77 -4.35 12.97
N PHE A 81 -2.25 -4.99 11.90
CA PHE A 81 -3.67 -5.24 11.68
C PHE A 81 -4.12 -6.65 12.13
N GLY A 82 -3.20 -7.60 12.22
CA GLY A 82 -3.47 -8.99 12.59
C GLY A 82 -4.25 -9.21 13.89
N PRO A 83 -4.02 -8.46 14.98
CA PRO A 83 -4.76 -8.65 16.22
C PRO A 83 -6.28 -8.47 16.11
N ARG A 84 -6.78 -7.85 15.03
CA ARG A 84 -8.21 -7.60 14.79
C ARG A 84 -8.77 -8.42 13.62
N ASP A 85 -8.02 -9.37 13.07
CA ASP A 85 -8.41 -10.07 11.84
C ASP A 85 -9.30 -11.31 12.06
N GLY A 86 -9.65 -11.59 13.32
CA GLY A 86 -10.59 -12.64 13.70
C GLY A 86 -10.02 -14.06 13.69
N ARG A 87 -8.74 -14.24 13.35
CA ARG A 87 -8.05 -15.53 13.51
C ARG A 87 -7.66 -15.72 14.98
N ALA A 88 -7.87 -16.92 15.51
CA ALA A 88 -7.35 -17.27 16.84
C ALA A 88 -5.82 -17.22 16.81
N VAL A 89 -5.22 -16.72 17.89
CA VAL A 89 -3.77 -16.78 18.08
C VAL A 89 -3.44 -18.26 18.31
N SER A 90 -2.85 -18.92 17.32
CA SER A 90 -2.34 -20.29 17.42
C SER A 90 -1.00 -20.32 18.11
#